data_AF-A0A7Y2E126-F1
#
_entry.id   AF-A0A7Y2E126-F1
#
_cell.length_a   1.000
_cell.length_b   1.000
_cell.length_c   1.000
_cell.angle_alpha   90.00
_cell.angle_beta   90.00
_cell.angle_gamma   90.00
#
_symmetry.space_group_name_H-M   'P 1'
#
loop_
_entity.id
_entity.type
_entity.pdbx_description
1 polymer ?
#
loop_
_entity_poly.entity_id
_entity_poly.type
_entity_poly.pdbx_seq_one_letter_code
_entity_poly.pdbx_strand_id
1 'polypeptide(L)'
;VEPRGSVTGDTAVDGGMSGSPDGGGRIRAGLEHFSSTLIEAAPGDSARMRRVLARPSTGSACKRLIMYLRWMVRPGPVDLGLWNQPETHELLLPLDVHSGRQARAVGLLNRKSNDWKAVIEITEACRRLSPEDPARYDFAFFGAGSAGEELIRPGRDG
;
A
#
# COMPACT_ATOMS: atom_id res chain seq x y z
N VAL A 1 -15.34 -8.79 56.79
CA VAL A 1 -15.31 -7.91 55.61
C VAL A 1 -14.42 -8.60 54.58
N GLU A 2 -15.02 -8.96 53.46
CA GLU A 2 -14.57 -9.95 52.46
C GLU A 2 -13.22 -9.62 51.76
N PRO A 3 -12.53 -10.63 51.18
CA PRO A 3 -11.29 -10.44 50.43
C PRO A 3 -11.54 -9.93 49.00
N ARG A 4 -10.55 -9.17 48.51
CA ARG A 4 -10.51 -8.48 47.21
C ARG A 4 -10.70 -9.45 46.04
N GLY A 5 -11.63 -9.12 45.15
CA GLY A 5 -11.93 -9.85 43.93
C GLY A 5 -10.75 -9.91 42.96
N SER A 6 -10.55 -11.11 42.40
CA SER A 6 -9.70 -11.41 41.26
C SER A 6 -10.33 -10.86 39.98
N VAL A 7 -9.63 -9.97 39.28
CA VAL A 7 -9.95 -9.61 37.89
C VAL A 7 -9.09 -10.48 36.98
N THR A 8 -9.66 -11.59 36.53
CA THR A 8 -9.26 -12.28 35.30
C THR A 8 -9.95 -11.56 34.15
N GLY A 9 -9.19 -10.80 33.36
CA GLY A 9 -9.63 -10.19 32.11
C GLY A 9 -8.71 -10.66 30.99
N ASP A 10 -9.26 -11.55 30.17
CA ASP A 10 -8.65 -12.15 28.99
C ASP A 10 -7.85 -11.15 28.14
N THR A 11 -6.55 -11.38 28.04
CA THR A 11 -5.76 -10.94 26.89
C THR A 11 -6.08 -11.85 25.71
N ALA A 12 -7.18 -11.58 25.01
CA ALA A 12 -7.41 -12.09 23.67
C ALA A 12 -6.58 -11.28 22.66
N VAL A 13 -5.27 -11.55 22.62
CA VAL A 13 -4.46 -11.30 21.43
C VAL A 13 -4.72 -12.45 20.48
N ASP A 14 -5.85 -12.40 19.76
CA ASP A 14 -6.10 -13.27 18.62
C ASP A 14 -5.94 -12.46 17.32
N GLY A 15 -5.26 -13.09 16.36
CA GLY A 15 -4.81 -12.47 15.13
C GLY A 15 -3.41 -12.96 14.74
N GLY A 16 -3.26 -14.28 14.66
CA GLY A 16 -2.05 -14.91 14.13
C GLY A 16 -1.61 -14.25 12.83
N MET A 17 -0.46 -13.60 12.86
CA MET A 17 0.27 -13.23 11.66
C MET A 17 1.01 -14.48 11.17
N SER A 18 0.30 -15.38 10.49
CA SER A 18 0.95 -16.22 9.49
C SER A 18 1.40 -15.29 8.36
N GLY A 19 2.62 -14.76 8.50
CA GLY A 19 3.27 -13.99 7.45
C GLY A 19 3.45 -14.90 6.25
N SER A 20 2.60 -14.74 5.25
CA SER A 20 2.83 -15.30 3.92
C SER A 20 4.16 -14.72 3.41
N PRO A 21 5.04 -15.54 2.79
CA PRO A 21 6.38 -15.13 2.37
C PRO A 21 6.40 -14.09 1.24
N ASP A 22 5.22 -13.67 0.78
CA ASP A 22 4.96 -12.70 -0.26
C ASP A 22 5.49 -11.31 0.15
N GLY A 23 6.19 -10.62 -0.76
CA GLY A 23 6.81 -9.30 -0.51
C GLY A 23 5.87 -8.26 0.14
N GLY A 24 4.55 -8.39 -0.05
CA GLY A 24 3.56 -7.56 0.64
C GLY A 24 3.64 -7.61 2.17
N GLY A 25 4.03 -8.74 2.77
CA GLY A 25 4.22 -8.87 4.22
C GLY A 25 5.43 -8.08 4.73
N ARG A 26 6.58 -8.18 4.05
CA ARG A 26 7.80 -7.43 4.39
C ARG A 26 7.60 -5.93 4.23
N ILE A 27 7.03 -5.50 3.10
CA ILE A 27 6.75 -4.07 2.87
C ILE A 27 5.76 -3.54 3.91
N ARG A 28 4.70 -4.29 4.23
CA ARG A 28 3.74 -3.90 5.28
C ARG A 28 4.43 -3.60 6.60
N ALA A 29 5.27 -4.52 7.08
CA ALA A 29 6.00 -4.37 8.34
C ALA A 29 6.99 -3.19 8.27
N GLY A 30 7.71 -3.05 7.17
CA GLY A 30 8.66 -1.96 6.94
C GLY A 30 8.00 -0.58 6.97
N LEU A 31 6.87 -0.42 6.28
CA LEU A 31 6.09 0.83 6.31
C LEU A 31 5.56 1.16 7.70
N GLU A 32 5.12 0.14 8.44
CA GLU A 32 4.59 0.30 9.79
C GLU A 32 5.67 0.79 10.76
N HIS A 33 6.84 0.17 10.70
CA HIS A 33 7.98 0.54 11.53
C HIS A 33 8.52 1.93 11.15
N PHE A 34 8.79 2.16 9.86
CA PHE A 34 9.27 3.46 9.36
C PHE A 34 8.36 4.62 9.79
N SER A 35 7.06 4.45 9.63
CA SER A 35 6.09 5.47 10.04
C SER A 35 6.12 5.71 11.55
N SER A 36 6.15 4.65 12.36
CA SER A 36 6.06 4.77 13.83
C SER A 36 7.33 5.43 14.36
N THR A 37 8.51 4.98 13.92
CA THR A 37 9.81 5.53 14.30
C THR A 37 9.93 7.01 13.96
N LEU A 38 9.51 7.45 12.76
CA LEU A 38 9.61 8.86 12.40
C LEU A 38 8.66 9.75 13.20
N ILE A 39 7.46 9.27 13.54
CA ILE A 39 6.50 10.00 14.37
C ILE A 39 7.04 10.15 15.80
N GLU A 40 7.65 9.10 16.34
CA GLU A 40 8.24 9.10 17.68
C GLU A 40 9.49 9.99 17.75
N ALA A 41 10.35 9.95 16.73
CA ALA A 41 11.59 10.72 16.68
C ALA A 41 11.39 12.24 16.53
N ALA A 42 10.25 12.68 16.01
CA ALA A 42 9.92 14.09 15.85
C ALA A 42 8.52 14.39 16.44
N PRO A 43 8.41 14.59 17.77
CA PRO A 43 7.14 14.71 18.49
C PRO A 43 6.38 16.03 18.24
N GLY A 44 6.63 16.73 17.12
CA GLY A 44 5.95 17.95 16.69
C GLY A 44 4.48 17.73 16.33
N ASP A 45 3.99 18.29 15.22
CA ASP A 45 2.60 18.12 14.76
C ASP A 45 2.32 16.66 14.33
N SER A 46 2.11 15.81 15.33
CA SER A 46 1.91 14.38 15.19
C SER A 46 0.64 14.04 14.42
N ALA A 47 -0.35 14.93 14.39
CA ALA A 47 -1.55 14.77 13.58
C ALA A 47 -1.25 14.92 12.09
N ARG A 48 -0.50 15.96 11.71
CA ARG A 48 -0.04 16.14 10.32
C ARG A 48 0.90 15.03 9.89
N MET A 49 1.80 14.60 10.78
CA MET A 49 2.72 13.49 10.49
C MET A 49 1.97 12.19 10.25
N ARG A 50 0.98 11.83 11.08
CA ARG A 50 0.14 10.64 10.86
C ARG A 50 -0.62 10.64 9.52
N ARG A 51 -0.92 11.82 8.96
CA ARG A 51 -1.53 11.92 7.61
C ARG A 51 -0.53 11.68 6.49
N VAL A 52 0.71 12.14 6.65
CA VAL A 52 1.78 11.99 5.64
C VAL A 52 2.39 10.59 5.70
N LEU A 53 2.64 10.11 6.92
CA LEU A 53 3.19 8.81 7.29
C LEU A 53 2.03 7.90 7.67
N ALA A 54 1.18 7.59 6.69
CA ALA A 54 0.05 6.70 6.93
C ALA A 54 0.51 5.25 7.05
N ARG A 55 -0.23 4.45 7.83
CA ARG A 55 0.15 3.09 8.22
C ARG A 55 -0.80 2.04 7.64
N PRO A 56 -0.29 0.88 7.17
CA PRO A 56 -1.15 -0.23 6.75
C PRO A 56 -2.14 -0.70 7.84
N SER A 57 -1.74 -0.64 9.11
CA SER A 57 -2.59 -1.04 10.25
C SER A 57 -3.85 -0.20 10.40
N THR A 58 -3.84 1.06 9.94
CA THR A 58 -5.00 1.97 10.02
C THR A 58 -5.91 1.87 8.80
N GLY A 59 -5.75 0.83 7.96
CA GLY A 59 -6.53 0.63 6.74
C GLY A 59 -6.17 1.59 5.60
N SER A 60 -5.10 2.39 5.72
CA SER A 60 -4.69 3.29 4.65
C SER A 60 -4.12 2.53 3.45
N ALA A 61 -4.35 3.02 2.24
CA ALA A 61 -3.63 2.57 1.03
C ALA A 61 -2.14 2.98 1.04
N CYS A 62 -1.71 3.81 2.00
CA CYS A 62 -0.30 4.17 2.19
C CYS A 62 0.39 4.77 0.95
N LYS A 63 -0.40 5.33 0.01
CA LYS A 63 0.05 5.82 -1.30
C LYS A 63 1.37 6.58 -1.25
N ARG A 64 1.48 7.57 -0.34
CA ARG A 64 2.66 8.43 -0.24
C ARG A 64 3.93 7.65 0.10
N LEU A 65 3.85 6.74 1.07
CA LEU A 65 4.99 5.93 1.47
C LEU A 65 5.34 4.88 0.42
N ILE A 66 4.34 4.26 -0.22
CA ILE A 66 4.57 3.33 -1.32
C ILE A 66 5.23 4.05 -2.51
N MET A 67 4.77 5.26 -2.86
CA MET A 67 5.35 6.07 -3.91
C MET A 67 6.80 6.45 -3.60
N TYR A 68 7.06 6.88 -2.35
CA TYR A 68 8.40 7.17 -1.89
C TYR A 68 9.31 5.93 -2.01
N LEU A 69 8.86 4.78 -1.53
CA LEU A 69 9.62 3.54 -1.62
C LEU A 69 9.92 3.16 -3.08
N ARG A 70 8.94 3.30 -3.98
CA ARG A 70 9.14 3.07 -5.42
C ARG A 70 10.23 3.98 -5.98
N TRP A 71 10.19 5.29 -5.69
CA TRP A 71 11.22 6.23 -6.13
C TRP A 71 12.61 5.84 -5.63
N MET A 72 12.71 5.38 -4.38
CA MET A 72 14.00 5.02 -3.82
C MET A 72 14.57 3.72 -4.39
N VAL A 73 13.71 2.73 -4.69
CA VAL A 73 14.15 1.39 -5.09
C VAL A 73 14.25 1.21 -6.60
N ARG A 74 13.23 1.67 -7.34
CA ARG A 74 13.12 1.40 -8.78
C ARG A 74 14.05 2.32 -9.56
N PRO A 75 14.89 1.82 -10.48
CA PRO A 75 15.68 2.68 -11.34
C PRO A 75 14.83 3.24 -12.49
N GLY A 76 15.04 4.52 -12.86
CA GLY A 76 14.37 5.09 -14.02
C GLY A 76 14.64 6.58 -14.25
N PRO A 77 13.99 7.17 -15.26
CA PRO A 77 14.12 8.61 -15.53
C PRO A 77 13.39 9.48 -14.49
N VAL A 78 12.39 8.92 -13.80
CA VAL A 78 11.62 9.59 -12.74
C VAL A 78 11.94 9.03 -11.36
N ASP A 79 12.20 7.73 -11.28
CA ASP A 79 12.51 7.04 -10.03
C ASP A 79 14.04 7.08 -9.79
N LEU A 80 14.47 7.36 -8.55
CA LEU A 80 15.87 7.64 -8.20
C LEU A 80 16.76 6.39 -8.19
N GLY A 81 16.22 5.22 -7.82
CA GLY A 81 16.96 3.95 -7.79
C GLY A 81 18.19 3.93 -6.87
N LEU A 82 18.11 4.62 -5.72
CA LEU A 82 19.21 4.76 -4.76
C LEU A 82 19.34 3.57 -3.80
N TRP A 83 18.28 2.78 -3.64
CA TRP A 83 18.21 1.66 -2.69
C TRP A 83 18.16 0.34 -3.43
N ASN A 84 18.95 -0.62 -2.96
CA ASN A 84 18.99 -1.98 -3.52
C ASN A 84 18.06 -2.96 -2.80
N GLN A 85 17.41 -2.51 -1.72
CA GLN A 85 16.49 -3.30 -0.91
C GLN A 85 15.35 -2.40 -0.40
N PRO A 86 14.08 -2.85 -0.44
CA PRO A 86 13.60 -4.11 -1.05
C PRO A 86 13.85 -4.15 -2.57
N GLU A 87 13.66 -5.30 -3.20
CA GLU A 87 13.81 -5.43 -4.66
C GLU A 87 12.56 -4.95 -5.42
N THR A 88 12.70 -4.68 -6.73
CA THR A 88 11.60 -4.13 -7.55
C THR A 88 10.38 -5.04 -7.59
N HIS A 89 10.56 -6.36 -7.57
CA HIS A 89 9.48 -7.35 -7.59
C HIS A 89 8.62 -7.33 -6.31
N GLU A 90 9.14 -6.75 -5.23
CA GLU A 90 8.45 -6.60 -3.94
C GLU A 90 7.64 -5.32 -3.84
N LEU A 91 7.86 -4.37 -4.74
CA LEU A 91 7.20 -3.07 -4.69
C LEU A 91 5.68 -3.21 -4.88
N LEU A 92 4.95 -2.33 -4.22
CA LEU A 92 3.49 -2.25 -4.29
C LEU A 92 3.06 -1.09 -5.17
N LEU A 93 1.86 -1.15 -5.74
CA LEU A 93 1.31 -0.01 -6.48
C LEU A 93 0.87 1.12 -5.54
N PRO A 94 1.27 2.38 -5.80
CA PRO A 94 0.81 3.54 -5.03
C PRO A 94 -0.61 3.95 -5.44
N LEU A 95 -1.59 3.24 -4.89
CA LEU A 95 -3.01 3.41 -5.22
C LEU A 95 -3.60 4.74 -4.69
N ASP A 96 -4.28 5.49 -5.54
CA ASP A 96 -5.13 6.63 -5.17
C ASP A 96 -6.52 6.58 -5.82
N VAL A 97 -7.32 7.63 -5.63
CA VAL A 97 -8.70 7.71 -6.15
C VAL A 97 -8.74 7.55 -7.66
N HIS A 98 -7.79 8.16 -8.36
CA HIS A 98 -7.74 8.11 -9.81
C HIS A 98 -7.22 6.76 -10.28
N SER A 99 -6.06 6.32 -9.79
CA SER A 99 -5.48 5.04 -10.22
C SER A 99 -6.38 3.85 -9.86
N GLY A 100 -7.07 3.91 -8.72
CA GLY A 100 -8.09 2.92 -8.35
C GLY A 100 -9.34 2.96 -9.23
N ARG A 101 -9.73 4.11 -9.78
CA ARG A 101 -10.83 4.17 -10.75
C ARG A 101 -10.43 3.48 -12.05
N GLN A 102 -9.24 3.79 -12.56
CA GLN A 102 -8.71 3.20 -13.79
C GLN A 102 -8.56 1.68 -13.66
N ALA A 103 -7.97 1.21 -12.56
CA ALA A 103 -7.82 -0.21 -12.30
C ALA A 103 -9.16 -0.97 -12.26
N ARG A 104 -10.22 -0.35 -11.71
CA ARG A 104 -11.58 -0.92 -11.72
C ARG A 104 -12.20 -0.93 -13.12
N ALA A 105 -11.98 0.13 -13.90
CA ALA A 105 -12.50 0.23 -15.26
C ALA A 105 -11.99 -0.91 -16.16
N VAL A 106 -10.71 -1.30 -15.99
CA VAL A 106 -10.09 -2.40 -16.73
C VAL A 106 -10.21 -3.77 -16.06
N GLY A 107 -10.94 -3.88 -14.95
CA GLY A 107 -11.17 -5.16 -14.26
C GLY A 107 -9.98 -5.72 -13.47
N LEU A 108 -8.95 -4.92 -13.19
CA LEU A 108 -7.78 -5.34 -12.40
C LEU A 108 -7.97 -5.15 -10.88
N LEU A 109 -8.98 -4.39 -10.46
CA LEU A 109 -9.34 -4.17 -9.07
C LEU A 109 -10.85 -4.30 -8.88
N ASN A 110 -11.31 -5.15 -7.96
CA ASN A 110 -12.73 -5.33 -7.66
C ASN A 110 -13.16 -4.59 -6.39
N ARG A 111 -12.26 -4.49 -5.41
CA ARG A 111 -12.57 -3.83 -4.13
C ARG A 111 -12.96 -2.38 -4.35
N LYS A 112 -14.08 -1.94 -3.76
CA LYS A 112 -14.61 -0.56 -3.91
C LYS A 112 -13.82 0.49 -3.14
N SER A 113 -13.29 0.13 -1.98
CA SER A 113 -12.48 1.03 -1.14
C SER A 113 -11.03 1.09 -1.62
N ASN A 114 -10.39 2.25 -1.45
CA ASN A 114 -8.95 2.40 -1.65
C ASN A 114 -8.21 2.26 -0.31
N ASP A 115 -8.08 1.03 0.15
CA ASP A 115 -7.38 0.67 1.39
C ASP A 115 -6.21 -0.28 1.11
N TRP A 116 -5.53 -0.72 2.17
CA TRP A 116 -4.42 -1.66 2.05
C TRP A 116 -4.79 -2.95 1.27
N LYS A 117 -6.01 -3.48 1.45
CA LYS A 117 -6.43 -4.70 0.75
C LYS A 117 -6.53 -4.45 -0.75
N ALA A 118 -7.00 -3.26 -1.16
CA ALA A 118 -7.02 -2.87 -2.57
C ALA A 118 -5.61 -2.75 -3.16
N VAL A 119 -4.64 -2.21 -2.39
CA VAL A 119 -3.22 -2.16 -2.79
C VAL A 119 -2.67 -3.54 -3.07
N ILE A 120 -2.93 -4.50 -2.16
CA ILE A 120 -2.50 -5.89 -2.37
C ILE A 120 -3.18 -6.50 -3.60
N GLU A 121 -4.51 -6.37 -3.71
CA GLU A 121 -5.27 -6.92 -4.84
C GLU A 121 -4.74 -6.43 -6.21
N ILE A 122 -4.59 -5.11 -6.37
CA ILE A 122 -4.09 -4.56 -7.64
C ILE A 122 -2.63 -4.92 -7.88
N THR A 123 -1.80 -4.96 -6.84
CA THR A 123 -0.39 -5.35 -6.98
C THR A 123 -0.28 -6.81 -7.42
N GLU A 124 -1.09 -7.73 -6.88
CA GLU A 124 -1.13 -9.11 -7.36
C GLU A 124 -1.58 -9.20 -8.82
N ALA A 125 -2.55 -8.39 -9.23
CA ALA A 125 -2.97 -8.32 -10.63
C ALA A 125 -1.85 -7.85 -11.55
N CYS A 126 -1.15 -6.78 -11.17
CA CYS A 126 0.01 -6.28 -11.90
C CYS A 126 1.19 -7.26 -11.89
N ARG A 127 1.41 -7.99 -10.79
CA ARG A 127 2.48 -9.00 -10.69
C ARG A 127 2.28 -10.17 -11.64
N ARG A 128 1.04 -10.56 -11.92
CA ARG A 128 0.74 -11.56 -12.97
C ARG A 128 1.13 -11.08 -14.37
N LEU A 129 1.19 -9.76 -14.59
CA LEU A 129 1.57 -9.17 -15.88
C LEU A 129 3.08 -8.90 -15.95
N SER A 130 3.70 -8.46 -14.85
CA SER A 130 5.13 -8.24 -14.73
C SER A 130 5.61 -8.65 -13.34
N PRO A 131 6.11 -9.90 -13.17
CA PRO A 131 6.57 -10.40 -11.89
C PRO A 131 7.76 -9.61 -11.32
N GLU A 132 8.69 -9.19 -12.18
CA GLU A 132 9.95 -8.53 -11.79
C GLU A 132 9.79 -7.06 -11.39
N ASP A 133 8.71 -6.41 -11.82
CA ASP A 133 8.45 -4.98 -11.58
C ASP A 133 6.95 -4.69 -11.65
N PRO A 134 6.14 -5.16 -10.69
CA PRO A 134 4.70 -4.90 -10.68
C PRO A 134 4.38 -3.40 -10.56
N ALA A 135 5.22 -2.63 -9.85
CA ALA A 135 4.97 -1.21 -9.59
C ALA A 135 5.09 -0.31 -10.84
N ARG A 136 5.69 -0.79 -11.94
CA ARG A 136 5.77 -0.05 -13.21
C ARG A 136 4.43 0.40 -13.77
N TYR A 137 3.36 -0.35 -13.47
CA TYR A 137 2.03 -0.07 -14.00
C TYR A 137 1.38 1.17 -13.36
N ASP A 138 1.99 1.77 -12.34
CA ASP A 138 1.53 3.06 -11.83
C ASP A 138 1.47 4.13 -12.94
N PHE A 139 2.47 4.17 -13.83
CA PHE A 139 2.49 5.10 -14.96
C PHE A 139 1.32 4.89 -15.92
N ALA A 140 0.87 3.65 -16.10
CA ALA A 140 -0.26 3.33 -16.98
C ALA A 140 -1.58 3.86 -16.40
N PHE A 141 -1.76 3.78 -15.08
CA PHE A 141 -2.97 4.29 -14.43
C PHE A 141 -2.98 5.81 -14.27
N PHE A 142 -1.80 6.45 -14.18
CA PHE A 142 -1.68 7.91 -14.13
C PHE A 142 -1.76 8.59 -15.51
N GLY A 143 -1.19 7.97 -16.56
CA GLY A 143 -1.15 8.56 -17.91
C GLY A 143 -2.53 8.81 -18.51
N ALA A 144 -3.42 7.80 -18.47
CA ALA A 144 -4.79 7.94 -18.95
C ALA A 144 -5.57 9.01 -18.17
N GLY A 145 -5.34 9.12 -16.86
CA GLY A 145 -6.00 10.10 -16.01
C GLY A 145 -5.68 11.55 -16.27
N SER A 146 -4.41 11.80 -16.54
CA SER A 146 -3.88 13.14 -16.78
C SER A 146 -4.43 13.72 -18.08
N ALA A 147 -4.79 12.85 -19.04
CA ALA A 147 -5.39 13.21 -20.31
C ALA A 147 -6.93 13.33 -20.27
N GLY A 148 -7.57 13.08 -19.12
CA GLY A 148 -9.04 13.05 -19.02
C GLY A 148 -9.68 11.80 -19.62
N GLU A 149 -8.89 10.78 -19.95
CA GLU A 149 -9.36 9.53 -20.56
C GLU A 149 -9.56 8.45 -19.48
N GLU A 150 -10.73 7.80 -19.49
CA GLU A 150 -10.92 6.56 -18.73
C GLU A 150 -10.39 5.40 -19.60
N LEU A 151 -9.52 4.57 -19.03
CA LEU A 151 -9.06 3.35 -19.69
C LEU A 151 -10.29 2.56 -20.10
N ILE A 152 -10.35 2.23 -21.40
CA ILE A 152 -11.50 1.62 -22.05
C ILE A 152 -11.94 0.38 -21.25
N ARG A 153 -13.22 0.32 -20.91
CA ARG A 153 -13.82 -0.87 -20.31
C ARG A 153 -14.04 -1.90 -21.42
N PRO A 154 -13.40 -3.07 -21.40
CA PRO A 154 -13.68 -4.09 -22.39
C PRO A 154 -15.17 -4.50 -22.30
N GLY A 155 -15.90 -4.40 -23.42
CA GLY A 155 -17.29 -4.87 -23.54
C GLY A 155 -18.39 -3.82 -23.35
N ARG A 156 -18.10 -2.53 -23.55
CA ARG A 156 -19.14 -1.48 -23.63
C ARG A 156 -19.06 -0.73 -24.96
N ASP A 157 -19.13 -1.49 -26.05
CA ASP A 157 -19.42 -1.00 -27.38
C ASP A 157 -20.89 -1.30 -27.63
N GLY A 158 -21.73 -0.29 -27.45
CA GLY A 158 -23.18 -0.30 -27.66
C GLY A 158 -23.69 1.11 -27.81
#